data_AF-A0A7H9EAP1-F1
#
_entry.id   AF-A0A7H9EAP1-F1
#
_cell.length_a   1.000
_cell.length_b   1.000
_cell.length_c   1.000
_cell.angle_alpha   90.00
_cell.angle_beta   90.00
_cell.angle_gamma   90.00
#
_symmetry.space_group_name_H-M   'P 1'
#
loop_
_entity.id
_entity.type
_entity.pdbx_description
1 polymer ?
#
loop_
_entity_poly.entity_id
_entity_poly.type
_entity_poly.pdbx_seq_one_letter_code
_entity_poly.pdbx_strand_id
1 'polypeptide(L)'
;MLKNKFFKLLTTAAFAVVGIGTVNTISNTSTVQASTFHYLRKDHKLVTLGFGQKLPIVFYDHGKRVYANDDPKDEENFTDEAIGSAFLLKTHGWKYINGQKYYKLYNYDYNWSCYIAAKYFTKKYNDLSYEQIYTVTKAFSPRNGDMQASKTNLMLHPGAAIEVDMYSKDNDIVSIGSPIDDNKHGLTGFVEDGSYHSSAWLKITQSQFRNNCRKAAPHTKFVFDDDGDYETNASLARGGIYHKGHFYKVYTR
;
A
#
# COMPACT_ATOMS: atom_id res chain seq x y z
N MET A 1 36.91 49.62 28.51
CA MET A 1 37.43 49.31 27.15
C MET A 1 36.23 49.17 26.23
N LEU A 2 35.86 50.27 25.55
CA LEU A 2 36.06 50.49 24.09
C LEU A 2 35.31 49.45 23.24
N LYS A 3 34.10 49.77 22.74
CA LYS A 3 33.78 50.58 21.53
C LYS A 3 33.92 49.78 20.22
N ASN A 4 32.78 49.50 19.58
CA ASN A 4 32.38 49.99 18.23
C ASN A 4 31.09 49.25 17.82
N LYS A 5 29.90 49.85 17.82
CA LYS A 5 29.33 50.82 16.85
C LYS A 5 29.33 50.30 15.41
N PHE A 6 28.14 50.10 14.84
CA PHE A 6 27.65 50.92 13.71
C PHE A 6 26.12 50.79 13.55
N PHE A 7 25.48 51.95 13.60
CA PHE A 7 24.07 52.23 13.27
C PHE A 7 23.78 52.00 11.79
N LYS A 8 22.52 51.70 11.46
CA LYS A 8 21.71 52.55 10.55
C LYS A 8 20.21 52.19 10.59
N LEU A 9 19.50 53.04 11.33
CA LEU A 9 18.11 53.44 11.11
C LEU A 9 18.08 54.34 9.86
N LEU A 10 17.11 54.15 8.95
CA LEU A 10 16.63 55.09 7.90
C LEU A 10 15.55 54.30 7.12
N THR A 11 14.34 54.76 6.77
CA THR A 11 13.61 56.01 6.97
C THR A 11 12.16 55.68 6.62
N THR A 12 11.22 56.13 7.41
CA THR A 12 9.79 56.19 7.08
C THR A 12 9.60 57.15 5.91
N ALA A 13 8.95 56.71 4.84
CA ALA A 13 8.34 57.61 3.86
C ALA A 13 6.84 57.34 3.85
N ALA A 14 6.10 58.23 4.52
CA ALA A 14 4.67 58.34 4.35
C ALA A 14 4.40 58.95 2.97
N PHE A 15 3.66 58.23 2.12
CA PHE A 15 2.86 58.88 1.09
C PHE A 15 1.41 58.74 1.50
N ALA A 16 0.86 59.87 1.97
CA ALA A 16 -0.57 60.08 1.99
C ALA A 16 -1.05 60.22 0.54
N VAL A 17 -1.89 59.30 0.09
CA VAL A 17 -2.87 59.58 -0.95
C VAL A 17 -4.24 59.31 -0.34
N VAL A 18 -4.89 60.40 0.05
CA VAL A 18 -6.32 60.41 0.31
C VAL A 18 -6.99 60.35 -1.06
N GLY A 19 -7.59 59.21 -1.37
CA GLY A 19 -8.50 59.04 -2.48
C GLY A 19 -9.72 58.30 -1.97
N ILE A 20 -10.76 59.05 -1.60
CA ILE A 20 -12.09 58.51 -1.34
C ILE A 20 -12.58 57.92 -2.67
N GLY A 21 -12.76 56.60 -2.70
CA GLY A 21 -13.29 55.87 -3.84
C GLY A 21 -13.90 54.56 -3.37
N THR A 22 -15.19 54.61 -3.06
CA THR A 22 -16.16 53.51 -3.03
C THR A 22 -15.59 52.08 -2.94
N VAL A 23 -15.80 51.45 -1.78
CA VAL A 23 -15.70 50.00 -1.62
C VAL A 23 -16.64 49.34 -2.64
N ASN A 24 -16.08 48.63 -3.61
CA ASN A 24 -16.71 47.46 -4.23
C ASN A 24 -15.71 46.66 -5.07
N THR A 25 -15.92 45.34 -5.07
CA THR A 25 -15.22 44.28 -5.80
C THR A 25 -13.80 43.91 -5.35
N ILE A 26 -13.74 42.97 -4.40
CA ILE A 26 -12.81 41.83 -4.53
C ILE A 26 -13.67 40.57 -4.58
N SER A 27 -13.95 40.11 -5.79
CA SER A 27 -14.33 38.73 -6.04
C SER A 27 -13.24 37.84 -5.43
N ASN A 28 -13.61 36.97 -4.48
CA ASN A 28 -12.80 35.84 -4.02
C ASN A 28 -12.54 34.89 -5.20
N THR A 29 -11.67 35.28 -6.11
CA THR A 29 -11.00 34.33 -6.99
C THR A 29 -9.86 33.77 -6.16
N SER A 30 -10.09 32.59 -5.59
CA SER A 30 -8.99 31.75 -5.12
C SER A 30 -8.02 31.61 -6.29
N THR A 31 -6.91 32.33 -6.25
CA THR A 31 -5.82 32.14 -7.19
C THR A 31 -5.31 30.72 -6.96
N VAL A 32 -5.82 29.80 -7.76
CA VAL A 32 -5.34 28.41 -7.80
C VAL A 32 -3.87 28.52 -8.16
N GLN A 33 -3.00 28.42 -7.17
CA GLN A 33 -1.57 28.36 -7.38
C GLN A 33 -1.33 27.14 -8.28
N ALA A 34 -1.04 27.39 -9.56
CA ALA A 34 -0.79 26.35 -10.53
C ALA A 34 0.40 25.53 -10.02
N SER A 35 0.13 24.36 -9.45
CA SER A 35 1.20 23.55 -8.93
C SER A 35 1.97 22.96 -10.10
N THR A 36 3.23 23.39 -10.20
CA THR A 36 4.13 22.90 -11.25
C THR A 36 4.32 21.41 -11.07
N PHE A 37 4.26 20.67 -12.18
CA PHE A 37 4.57 19.24 -12.18
C PHE A 37 6.09 19.05 -12.24
N HIS A 38 6.61 18.15 -11.39
CA HIS A 38 8.02 17.84 -11.28
C HIS A 38 8.26 16.39 -11.67
N TYR A 39 9.04 16.16 -12.73
CA TYR A 39 9.47 14.82 -13.10
C TYR A 39 10.44 14.25 -12.06
N LEU A 40 10.32 12.95 -11.77
CA LEU A 40 11.28 12.23 -10.91
C LEU A 40 12.63 12.01 -11.63
N ARG A 41 12.58 11.86 -12.96
CA ARG A 41 13.74 11.62 -13.80
C ARG A 41 13.82 12.67 -14.90
N LYS A 42 15.04 13.10 -15.24
CA LYS A 42 15.30 14.05 -16.32
C LYS A 42 14.95 13.50 -17.71
N ASP A 43 15.01 12.18 -17.89
CA ASP A 43 14.62 11.50 -19.13
C ASP A 43 13.12 11.20 -19.22
N HIS A 44 12.33 11.73 -18.26
CA HIS A 44 10.88 11.59 -18.16
C HIS A 44 10.38 10.14 -18.18
N LYS A 45 11.24 9.13 -17.95
CA LYS A 45 10.81 7.73 -17.91
C LYS A 45 9.96 7.45 -16.67
N LEU A 46 9.10 6.45 -16.78
CA LEU A 46 8.31 5.96 -15.66
C LEU A 46 9.20 5.39 -14.55
N VAL A 47 8.74 5.60 -13.32
CA VAL A 47 9.27 5.00 -12.10
C VAL A 47 8.19 4.15 -11.48
N THR A 48 8.52 2.89 -11.18
CA THR A 48 7.66 2.02 -10.39
C THR A 48 7.71 2.44 -8.94
N LEU A 49 6.53 2.70 -8.36
CA LEU A 49 6.39 2.96 -6.93
C LEU A 49 6.30 1.64 -6.17
N GLY A 50 5.47 0.72 -6.65
CA GLY A 50 5.18 -0.57 -6.00
C GLY A 50 3.69 -0.92 -6.17
N PHE A 51 3.18 -1.74 -5.28
CA PHE A 51 1.75 -2.00 -5.14
C PHE A 51 1.17 -1.09 -4.06
N GLY A 52 -0.02 -0.55 -4.28
CA GLY A 52 -0.76 0.14 -3.22
C GLY A 52 -2.02 -0.65 -2.96
N GLN A 53 -2.25 -1.10 -1.73
CA GLN A 53 -3.48 -1.80 -1.35
C GLN A 53 -4.40 -0.82 -0.61
N LYS A 54 -5.54 -0.49 -1.22
CA LYS A 54 -6.52 0.51 -0.75
C LYS A 54 -5.92 1.88 -0.37
N LEU A 55 -4.94 2.37 -1.13
CA LEU A 55 -4.44 3.73 -0.95
C LEU A 55 -5.44 4.74 -1.54
N PRO A 56 -5.79 5.82 -0.83
CA PRO A 56 -6.74 6.82 -1.33
C PRO A 56 -6.22 7.52 -2.59
N ILE A 57 -7.07 7.57 -3.61
CA ILE A 57 -6.85 8.24 -4.88
C ILE A 57 -7.60 9.57 -4.90
N VAL A 58 -6.92 10.55 -5.47
CA VAL A 58 -7.45 11.88 -5.72
C VAL A 58 -7.60 12.07 -7.22
N PHE A 59 -8.81 11.84 -7.74
CA PHE A 59 -9.25 12.15 -9.09
C PHE A 59 -9.49 13.64 -9.33
N TYR A 60 -9.10 14.07 -10.52
CA TYR A 60 -9.40 15.37 -11.08
C TYR A 60 -9.87 15.24 -12.52
N ASP A 61 -11.02 15.85 -12.81
CA ASP A 61 -11.55 16.04 -14.16
C ASP A 61 -11.39 17.51 -14.57
N HIS A 62 -10.67 17.78 -15.66
CA HIS A 62 -10.38 19.15 -16.14
C HIS A 62 -9.95 20.14 -15.02
N GLY A 63 -9.19 19.65 -14.03
CA GLY A 63 -8.70 20.46 -12.91
C GLY A 63 -9.66 20.62 -11.72
N LYS A 64 -10.87 20.05 -11.79
CA LYS A 64 -11.83 19.99 -10.68
C LYS A 64 -11.75 18.66 -9.96
N ARG A 65 -11.81 18.70 -8.62
CA ARG A 65 -11.85 17.49 -7.79
C ARG A 65 -13.17 16.75 -8.05
N VAL A 66 -13.08 15.45 -8.29
CA VAL A 66 -14.24 14.55 -8.47
C VAL A 66 -14.08 13.31 -7.59
N TYR A 67 -15.18 12.61 -7.36
CA TYR A 67 -15.22 11.29 -6.71
C TYR A 67 -15.85 10.30 -7.69
N ALA A 68 -15.43 9.04 -7.61
CA ALA A 68 -16.11 7.98 -8.35
C ALA A 68 -17.59 7.90 -7.94
N ASN A 69 -18.46 7.73 -8.92
CA ASN A 69 -19.92 7.69 -8.75
C ASN A 69 -20.51 8.86 -7.93
N ASP A 70 -19.83 10.00 -7.91
CA ASP A 70 -20.15 11.17 -7.07
C ASP A 70 -20.24 10.88 -5.56
N ASP A 71 -19.70 9.74 -5.09
CA ASP A 71 -19.68 9.35 -3.68
C ASP A 71 -18.23 9.37 -3.13
N PRO A 72 -17.93 10.20 -2.11
CA PRO A 72 -16.61 10.23 -1.48
C PRO A 72 -16.21 8.95 -0.74
N LYS A 73 -17.14 8.02 -0.53
CA LYS A 73 -16.90 6.72 0.11
C LYS A 73 -16.80 5.56 -0.87
N ASP A 74 -17.01 5.83 -2.17
CA ASP A 74 -16.93 4.78 -3.19
C ASP A 74 -15.55 4.10 -3.18
N GLU A 75 -15.54 2.77 -3.30
CA GLU A 75 -14.33 1.97 -3.26
C GLU A 75 -13.39 2.23 -4.45
N GLU A 76 -13.91 2.72 -5.58
CA GLU A 76 -13.12 3.13 -6.74
C GLU A 76 -12.25 4.38 -6.44
N ASN A 77 -12.50 5.08 -5.34
CA ASN A 77 -11.60 6.14 -4.84
C ASN A 77 -10.32 5.60 -4.18
N PHE A 78 -10.03 4.31 -4.29
CA PHE A 78 -8.85 3.68 -3.71
C PHE A 78 -8.11 2.83 -4.74
N THR A 79 -6.83 2.55 -4.48
CA THR A 79 -6.07 1.60 -5.30
C THR A 79 -6.57 0.17 -5.09
N ASP A 80 -6.42 -0.65 -6.12
CA ASP A 80 -6.73 -2.08 -6.07
C ASP A 80 -5.97 -2.79 -4.93
N GLU A 81 -6.55 -3.84 -4.35
CA GLU A 81 -5.87 -4.69 -3.37
C GLU A 81 -5.01 -5.77 -4.03
N ALA A 82 -5.29 -6.06 -5.30
CA ALA A 82 -4.66 -7.12 -6.05
C ALA A 82 -3.19 -6.84 -6.33
N ILE A 83 -2.42 -7.93 -6.34
CA ILE A 83 -1.04 -7.95 -6.79
C ILE A 83 -1.02 -8.40 -8.25
N GLY A 84 -0.16 -7.77 -9.05
CA GLY A 84 0.02 -8.13 -10.45
C GLY A 84 0.48 -6.96 -11.31
N SER A 85 1.09 -7.28 -12.45
CA SER A 85 1.68 -6.24 -13.32
C SER A 85 0.70 -5.16 -13.80
N ALA A 86 -0.60 -5.47 -13.88
CA ALA A 86 -1.67 -4.52 -14.19
C ALA A 86 -1.92 -3.50 -13.07
N PHE A 87 -1.67 -3.89 -11.82
CA PHE A 87 -1.93 -3.09 -10.61
C PHE A 87 -0.68 -2.33 -10.11
N LEU A 88 0.46 -2.49 -10.79
CA LEU A 88 1.69 -1.78 -10.45
C LEU A 88 1.52 -0.26 -10.58
N LEU A 89 1.64 0.44 -9.46
CA LEU A 89 1.62 1.90 -9.43
C LEU A 89 2.90 2.45 -10.04
N LYS A 90 2.74 3.27 -11.07
CA LYS A 90 3.84 3.94 -11.78
C LYS A 90 3.59 5.42 -11.86
N THR A 91 4.67 6.20 -11.91
CA THR A 91 4.58 7.65 -12.02
C THR A 91 5.74 8.22 -12.85
N HIS A 92 5.49 9.35 -13.50
CA HIS A 92 6.55 10.19 -14.07
C HIS A 92 7.09 11.19 -13.05
N GLY A 93 6.33 11.53 -12.00
CA GLY A 93 6.55 12.76 -11.26
C GLY A 93 5.50 13.09 -10.21
N TRP A 94 5.66 14.25 -9.59
CA TRP A 94 4.83 14.71 -8.49
C TRP A 94 4.48 16.18 -8.64
N LYS A 95 3.45 16.63 -7.91
CA LYS A 95 3.12 18.04 -7.73
C LYS A 95 2.58 18.29 -6.33
N TYR A 96 2.47 19.55 -5.91
CA TYR A 96 1.76 19.90 -4.69
C TYR A 96 0.27 20.09 -4.97
N ILE A 97 -0.60 19.66 -4.08
CA ILE A 97 -2.04 19.95 -4.11
C ILE A 97 -2.40 20.38 -2.69
N ASN A 98 -2.91 21.61 -2.54
CA ASN A 98 -3.23 22.20 -1.23
C ASN A 98 -2.08 22.06 -0.20
N GLY A 99 -0.84 22.35 -0.61
CA GLY A 99 0.34 22.28 0.26
C GLY A 99 0.90 20.88 0.52
N GLN A 100 0.26 19.82 0.03
CA GLN A 100 0.71 18.43 0.21
C GLN A 100 1.26 17.84 -1.10
N LYS A 101 2.33 17.04 -1.02
CA LYS A 101 2.95 16.39 -2.19
C LYS A 101 2.15 15.17 -2.64
N TYR A 102 1.88 15.07 -3.94
CA TYR A 102 1.18 13.95 -4.59
C TYR A 102 1.97 13.42 -5.78
N TYR A 103 2.02 12.11 -5.97
CA TYR A 103 2.45 11.48 -7.21
C TYR A 103 1.27 11.42 -8.19
N LYS A 104 1.52 11.70 -9.49
CA LYS A 104 0.52 11.48 -10.55
C LYS A 104 0.61 10.02 -11.01
N LEU A 105 -0.46 9.25 -10.89
CA LEU A 105 -0.45 7.86 -11.37
C LEU A 105 -0.52 7.86 -12.89
N TYR A 106 0.29 6.99 -13.50
CA TYR A 106 0.33 6.83 -14.95
C TYR A 106 -0.70 5.82 -15.41
N ASN A 107 -1.54 6.20 -16.39
CA ASN A 107 -2.58 5.36 -17.01
C ASN A 107 -3.42 4.56 -16.00
N TYR A 108 -3.74 5.17 -14.86
CA TYR A 108 -4.55 4.52 -13.84
C TYR A 108 -6.04 4.61 -14.15
N ASP A 109 -6.49 5.75 -14.69
CA ASP A 109 -7.84 5.97 -15.17
C ASP A 109 -7.80 6.65 -16.55
N TYR A 110 -8.79 6.36 -17.39
CA TYR A 110 -8.87 6.88 -18.75
C TYR A 110 -9.47 8.29 -18.83
N ASN A 111 -10.37 8.63 -17.91
CA ASN A 111 -11.15 9.85 -17.94
C ASN A 111 -10.53 10.94 -17.06
N TRP A 112 -9.90 10.55 -15.94
CA TRP A 112 -9.49 11.47 -14.89
C TRP A 112 -7.99 11.41 -14.60
N SER A 113 -7.44 12.55 -14.20
CA SER A 113 -6.09 12.58 -13.64
C SER A 113 -6.09 12.03 -12.21
N CYS A 114 -5.32 10.98 -11.99
CA CYS A 114 -5.21 10.28 -10.71
C CYS A 114 -3.98 10.72 -9.92
N TYR A 115 -4.16 11.02 -8.63
CA TYR A 115 -3.07 11.41 -7.74
C TYR A 115 -3.12 10.67 -6.41
N ILE A 116 -1.97 10.29 -5.87
CA ILE A 116 -1.85 9.69 -4.53
C ILE A 116 -0.88 10.50 -3.70
N ALA A 117 -1.23 10.72 -2.43
CA ALA A 117 -0.36 11.45 -1.51
C ALA A 117 0.97 10.72 -1.34
N ALA A 118 2.08 11.43 -1.52
CA ALA A 118 3.42 10.85 -1.45
C ALA A 118 3.75 10.27 -0.06
N LYS A 119 3.03 10.70 1.00
CA LYS A 119 3.18 10.18 2.37
C LYS A 119 3.00 8.66 2.47
N TYR A 120 2.13 8.08 1.64
CA TYR A 120 1.84 6.64 1.68
C TYR A 120 3.01 5.78 1.20
N PHE A 121 3.97 6.36 0.46
CA PHE A 121 5.12 5.63 -0.06
C PHE A 121 6.32 5.61 0.92
N THR A 122 6.06 5.84 2.21
CA THR A 122 7.05 5.83 3.29
C THR A 122 6.93 4.56 4.13
N LYS A 123 7.99 4.19 4.84
CA LYS A 123 8.00 2.98 5.69
C LYS A 123 6.89 2.97 6.75
N LYS A 124 6.40 4.14 7.15
CA LYS A 124 5.35 4.29 8.19
C LYS A 124 4.01 3.66 7.78
N TYR A 125 3.71 3.59 6.48
CA TYR A 125 2.45 3.09 5.93
C TYR A 125 2.68 1.75 5.23
N ASN A 126 3.34 0.84 5.95
CA ASN A 126 3.71 -0.47 5.44
C ASN A 126 3.56 -1.47 6.57
N ASP A 127 2.41 -2.15 6.57
CA ASP A 127 2.01 -3.02 7.68
C ASP A 127 2.42 -4.47 7.46
N LEU A 128 3.08 -4.79 6.34
CA LEU A 128 3.55 -6.14 6.06
C LEU A 128 4.62 -6.64 7.06
N SER A 129 5.21 -5.75 7.87
CA SER A 129 6.14 -6.18 8.92
C SER A 129 5.47 -6.95 10.07
N TYR A 130 4.14 -6.91 10.16
CA TYR A 130 3.35 -7.70 11.11
C TYR A 130 3.05 -9.10 10.59
N GLU A 131 3.39 -9.42 9.36
CA GLU A 131 3.30 -10.78 8.82
C GLU A 131 4.64 -11.51 8.98
N GLN A 132 4.59 -12.80 9.29
CA GLN A 132 5.80 -13.63 9.41
C GLN A 132 5.60 -15.01 8.82
N ILE A 133 6.63 -15.49 8.13
CA ILE A 133 6.64 -16.83 7.57
C ILE A 133 7.10 -17.86 8.62
N TYR A 134 6.29 -18.89 8.78
CA TYR A 134 6.54 -20.07 9.61
C TYR A 134 6.59 -21.34 8.74
N THR A 135 7.21 -22.38 9.27
CA THR A 135 7.26 -23.70 8.64
C THR A 135 6.53 -24.70 9.52
N VAL A 136 5.67 -25.51 8.91
CA VAL A 136 4.97 -26.62 9.54
C VAL A 136 5.96 -27.74 9.85
N THR A 137 5.97 -28.23 11.09
CA THR A 137 6.88 -29.28 11.58
C THR A 137 6.21 -30.63 11.74
N LYS A 138 4.88 -30.64 11.91
CA LYS A 138 4.05 -31.84 12.06
C LYS A 138 2.76 -31.64 11.28
N ALA A 139 2.23 -32.71 10.69
CA ALA A 139 0.97 -32.61 9.97
C ALA A 139 -0.19 -32.27 10.92
N PHE A 140 -1.09 -31.40 10.51
CA PHE A 140 -2.33 -31.12 11.24
C PHE A 140 -3.39 -30.49 10.33
N SER A 141 -4.65 -30.61 10.76
CA SER A 141 -5.78 -29.96 10.09
C SER A 141 -6.06 -28.58 10.69
N PRO A 142 -5.97 -27.48 9.90
CA PRO A 142 -6.39 -26.16 10.33
C PRO A 142 -7.92 -26.05 10.43
N ARG A 143 -8.41 -25.00 11.10
CA ARG A 143 -9.83 -24.60 11.11
C ARG A 143 -10.07 -23.63 9.95
N ASN A 144 -11.29 -23.66 9.40
CA ASN A 144 -11.68 -22.71 8.36
C ASN A 144 -11.77 -21.30 8.95
N GLY A 145 -11.14 -20.34 8.28
CA GLY A 145 -11.01 -18.96 8.70
C GLY A 145 -12.32 -18.20 8.57
N ASP A 146 -12.76 -17.97 7.34
CA ASP A 146 -13.99 -17.24 7.03
C ASP A 146 -14.60 -17.79 5.72
N MET A 147 -15.71 -18.53 5.86
CA MET A 147 -16.80 -18.74 4.88
C MET A 147 -16.56 -19.04 3.38
N GLN A 148 -15.39 -19.48 2.90
CA GLN A 148 -15.28 -20.08 1.55
C GLN A 148 -14.52 -21.42 1.55
N ALA A 149 -15.24 -22.44 1.99
CA ALA A 149 -15.23 -23.83 1.50
C ALA A 149 -15.85 -24.69 2.59
N SER A 150 -17.11 -25.06 2.37
CA SER A 150 -17.78 -26.08 3.15
C SER A 150 -16.96 -27.38 3.12
N LYS A 151 -16.52 -27.85 4.28
CA LYS A 151 -16.13 -29.24 4.56
C LYS A 151 -15.03 -29.82 3.65
N THR A 152 -13.76 -29.68 4.04
CA THR A 152 -12.70 -30.41 3.36
C THR A 152 -11.64 -30.98 4.32
N ASN A 153 -11.01 -32.08 3.90
CA ASN A 153 -9.93 -32.79 4.59
C ASN A 153 -8.62 -32.00 4.52
N LEU A 154 -8.64 -30.72 4.90
CA LEU A 154 -7.46 -29.86 4.87
C LEU A 154 -6.38 -30.44 5.76
N MET A 155 -5.20 -30.59 5.18
CA MET A 155 -4.02 -31.03 5.89
C MET A 155 -2.85 -30.16 5.48
N LEU A 156 -2.24 -29.51 6.47
CA LEU A 156 -0.92 -28.92 6.32
C LEU A 156 0.11 -29.98 6.64
N HIS A 157 1.06 -30.20 5.74
CA HIS A 157 2.10 -31.22 5.85
C HIS A 157 3.44 -30.61 6.32
N PRO A 158 4.31 -31.41 6.95
CA PRO A 158 5.64 -30.95 7.34
C PRO A 158 6.41 -30.35 6.15
N GLY A 159 7.05 -29.20 6.37
CA GLY A 159 7.78 -28.45 5.34
C GLY A 159 6.98 -27.35 4.67
N ALA A 160 5.64 -27.34 4.79
CA ALA A 160 4.81 -26.26 4.28
C ALA A 160 5.21 -24.91 4.90
N ALA A 161 5.36 -23.89 4.07
CA ALA A 161 5.50 -22.51 4.51
C ALA A 161 4.10 -21.90 4.67
N ILE A 162 3.87 -21.20 5.78
CA ILE A 162 2.63 -20.48 6.05
C ILE A 162 2.97 -19.05 6.43
N GLU A 163 2.14 -18.11 6.00
CA GLU A 163 2.15 -16.74 6.53
C GLU A 163 1.34 -16.70 7.83
N VAL A 164 1.75 -15.84 8.76
CA VAL A 164 1.13 -15.73 10.08
C VAL A 164 0.98 -14.28 10.46
N ASP A 165 -0.28 -13.86 10.62
CA ASP A 165 -0.64 -12.55 11.12
C ASP A 165 -0.25 -12.47 12.60
N MET A 166 0.74 -11.65 12.91
CA MET A 166 1.25 -11.51 14.27
C MET A 166 0.27 -10.83 15.21
N TYR A 167 -0.71 -10.05 14.73
CA TYR A 167 -1.74 -9.46 15.58
C TYR A 167 -2.69 -10.52 16.14
N SER A 168 -2.95 -11.57 15.37
CA SER A 168 -3.82 -12.66 15.80
C SER A 168 -3.24 -13.49 16.96
N LYS A 169 -1.94 -13.42 17.22
CA LYS A 169 -1.26 -14.26 18.22
C LYS A 169 -1.63 -13.96 19.67
N ASP A 170 -2.27 -12.83 19.95
CA ASP A 170 -2.73 -12.52 21.30
C ASP A 170 -4.14 -13.08 21.59
N ASN A 171 -4.77 -13.71 20.59
CA ASN A 171 -6.09 -14.33 20.70
C ASN A 171 -6.00 -15.87 20.79
N ASP A 172 -7.10 -16.54 21.13
CA ASP A 172 -7.20 -18.02 21.16
C ASP A 172 -6.95 -18.68 19.79
N ILE A 173 -7.02 -17.89 18.72
CA ILE A 173 -6.89 -18.31 17.33
C ILE A 173 -5.78 -17.49 16.67
N VAL A 174 -4.92 -18.18 15.93
CA VAL A 174 -3.92 -17.59 15.04
C VAL A 174 -4.47 -17.63 13.61
N SER A 175 -4.50 -16.47 12.94
CA SER A 175 -4.82 -16.35 11.52
C SER A 175 -3.58 -16.65 10.69
N ILE A 176 -3.73 -17.46 9.64
CA ILE A 176 -2.62 -17.87 8.78
C ILE A 176 -3.01 -17.79 7.31
N GLY A 177 -2.07 -17.40 6.46
CA GLY A 177 -2.15 -17.61 5.01
C GLY A 177 -1.67 -19.03 4.70
N SER A 178 -2.51 -19.82 4.03
CA SER A 178 -2.09 -21.13 3.52
C SER A 178 -1.22 -20.97 2.27
N PRO A 179 -0.29 -21.89 1.98
CA PRO A 179 0.29 -21.92 0.65
C PRO A 179 -0.79 -22.30 -0.38
N ILE A 180 -0.45 -22.33 -1.66
CA ILE A 180 -1.32 -22.91 -2.69
C ILE A 180 -1.56 -24.41 -2.44
N ASP A 181 -2.76 -24.91 -2.77
CA ASP A 181 -3.12 -26.34 -2.66
C ASP A 181 -2.48 -27.15 -3.78
N ASP A 182 -1.16 -27.34 -3.66
CA ASP A 182 -0.46 -28.31 -4.46
C ASP A 182 0.37 -29.25 -3.56
N ASN A 183 0.62 -30.45 -4.06
CA ASN A 183 1.46 -31.42 -3.37
C ASN A 183 2.91 -30.93 -3.16
N LYS A 184 3.31 -29.78 -3.72
CA LYS A 184 4.69 -29.24 -3.65
C LYS A 184 4.86 -28.30 -2.46
N HIS A 185 3.85 -27.53 -2.10
CA HIS A 185 3.89 -26.53 -1.04
C HIS A 185 3.25 -27.04 0.26
N GLY A 186 2.77 -28.29 0.26
CA GLY A 186 2.46 -29.04 1.49
C GLY A 186 1.09 -28.73 2.07
N LEU A 187 0.16 -28.31 1.23
CA LEU A 187 -1.27 -28.26 1.53
C LEU A 187 -1.98 -29.30 0.67
N THR A 188 -2.96 -29.96 1.26
CA THR A 188 -3.85 -30.87 0.53
C THR A 188 -5.27 -30.67 0.98
N GLY A 189 -6.20 -30.86 0.06
CA GLY A 189 -7.63 -31.01 0.36
C GLY A 189 -8.44 -29.74 0.15
N PHE A 190 -8.00 -28.80 -0.68
CA PHE A 190 -8.94 -27.86 -1.27
C PHE A 190 -9.79 -28.60 -2.30
N VAL A 191 -11.00 -28.10 -2.52
CA VAL A 191 -11.83 -28.56 -3.65
C VAL A 191 -11.42 -27.72 -4.85
N GLU A 192 -10.97 -28.39 -5.90
CA GLU A 192 -10.79 -27.78 -7.21
C GLU A 192 -12.19 -27.48 -7.78
N ASP A 193 -12.65 -26.25 -7.62
CA ASP A 193 -13.96 -25.77 -8.11
C ASP A 193 -13.83 -24.93 -9.40
N GLY A 194 -12.64 -24.90 -9.99
CA GLY A 194 -12.29 -24.09 -11.15
C GLY A 194 -11.95 -22.64 -10.82
N SER A 195 -11.86 -22.27 -9.53
CA SER A 195 -11.33 -20.98 -9.09
C SER A 195 -9.81 -20.88 -9.26
N TYR A 196 -9.30 -19.64 -9.22
CA TYR A 196 -7.87 -19.36 -9.26
C TYR A 196 -7.16 -20.01 -8.07
N HIS A 197 -6.08 -20.74 -8.32
CA HIS A 197 -5.31 -21.38 -7.25
C HIS A 197 -4.45 -20.35 -6.53
N SER A 198 -4.92 -19.93 -5.36
CA SER A 198 -4.22 -19.00 -4.48
C SER A 198 -4.24 -19.47 -3.02
N SER A 199 -3.44 -18.81 -2.18
CA SER A 199 -3.52 -18.91 -0.74
C SER A 199 -4.92 -18.59 -0.24
N ALA A 200 -5.31 -19.22 0.87
CA ALA A 200 -6.52 -18.86 1.60
C ALA A 200 -6.19 -18.52 3.06
N TRP A 201 -6.99 -17.62 3.64
CA TRP A 201 -6.92 -17.33 5.06
C TRP A 201 -7.56 -18.46 5.86
N LEU A 202 -6.75 -19.13 6.68
CA LEU A 202 -7.14 -20.21 7.58
C LEU A 202 -6.95 -19.77 9.04
N LYS A 203 -7.56 -20.51 9.96
CA LYS A 203 -7.46 -20.27 11.41
C LYS A 203 -6.89 -21.50 12.09
N ILE A 204 -5.96 -21.34 13.02
CA ILE A 204 -5.42 -22.45 13.82
C ILE A 204 -5.49 -22.09 15.30
N THR A 205 -5.60 -23.08 16.18
CA THR A 205 -5.50 -22.81 17.62
C THR A 205 -4.06 -22.45 17.99
N GLN A 206 -3.93 -21.68 19.06
CA GLN A 206 -2.64 -21.42 19.71
C GLN A 206 -1.83 -22.70 20.03
N SER A 207 -2.51 -23.77 20.44
CA SER A 207 -1.87 -25.06 20.72
C SER A 207 -1.30 -25.69 19.45
N GLN A 208 -2.07 -25.70 18.35
CA GLN A 208 -1.59 -26.21 17.06
C GLN A 208 -0.38 -25.40 16.56
N PHE A 209 -0.45 -24.07 16.65
CA PHE A 209 0.66 -23.21 16.26
C PHE A 209 1.94 -23.54 17.06
N ARG A 210 1.86 -23.55 18.40
CA ARG A 210 3.02 -23.82 19.27
C ARG A 210 3.60 -25.21 19.08
N ASN A 211 2.76 -26.22 18.86
CA ASN A 211 3.19 -27.62 18.83
C ASN A 211 3.65 -28.09 17.45
N ASN A 212 3.16 -27.43 16.38
CA ASN A 212 3.31 -27.91 15.00
C ASN A 212 3.94 -26.91 14.04
N CYS A 213 4.31 -25.70 14.49
CA CYS A 213 4.95 -24.69 13.65
C CYS A 213 6.24 -24.17 14.29
N ARG A 214 7.19 -23.72 13.44
CA ARG A 214 8.40 -23.02 13.87
C ARG A 214 8.69 -21.85 12.94
N LYS A 215 9.38 -20.82 13.45
CA LYS A 215 9.76 -19.67 12.61
C LYS A 215 10.59 -20.15 11.42
N ALA A 216 10.23 -19.72 10.22
CA ALA A 216 10.93 -20.13 9.00
C ALA A 216 12.28 -19.41 8.87
N ALA A 217 13.17 -19.97 8.06
CA ALA A 217 14.43 -19.30 7.72
C ALA A 217 14.16 -17.99 6.95
N PRO A 218 15.08 -17.01 6.95
CA PRO A 218 14.87 -15.70 6.32
C PRO A 218 14.49 -15.75 4.83
N HIS A 219 14.88 -16.82 4.12
CA HIS A 219 14.69 -17.01 2.68
C HIS A 219 13.70 -18.13 2.33
N THR A 220 13.03 -18.73 3.32
CA THR A 220 11.94 -19.66 3.05
C THR A 220 10.84 -18.91 2.31
N LYS A 221 10.40 -19.47 1.17
CA LYS A 221 9.37 -18.88 0.33
C LYS A 221 8.00 -19.37 0.76
N PHE A 222 7.12 -18.43 1.04
CA PHE A 222 5.69 -18.64 1.08
C PHE A 222 5.13 -18.24 -0.29
N VAL A 223 4.72 -19.22 -1.10
CA VAL A 223 4.14 -18.99 -2.43
C VAL A 223 2.63 -18.98 -2.29
N PHE A 224 2.00 -17.90 -2.75
CA PHE A 224 0.58 -17.64 -2.49
C PHE A 224 -0.29 -17.61 -3.75
N ASP A 225 0.27 -17.82 -4.93
CA ASP A 225 -0.49 -17.98 -6.17
C ASP A 225 0.27 -18.73 -7.28
N ASP A 226 -0.46 -19.07 -8.36
CA ASP A 226 0.07 -19.72 -9.56
C ASP A 226 1.01 -18.83 -10.40
N ASP A 227 0.94 -17.50 -10.24
CA ASP A 227 1.88 -16.56 -10.84
C ASP A 227 3.30 -16.69 -10.23
N GLY A 228 3.42 -17.47 -9.17
CA GLY A 228 4.66 -17.72 -8.45
C GLY A 228 5.05 -16.53 -7.61
N ASP A 229 4.08 -15.72 -7.18
CA ASP A 229 4.30 -14.63 -6.26
C ASP A 229 4.54 -15.18 -4.87
N TYR A 230 5.52 -14.59 -4.19
CA TYR A 230 5.97 -15.12 -2.92
C TYR A 230 6.53 -14.08 -1.97
N GLU A 231 6.50 -14.47 -0.70
CA GLU A 231 7.07 -13.71 0.39
C GLU A 231 8.17 -14.50 1.10
N THR A 232 9.01 -13.76 1.80
CA THR A 232 9.94 -14.33 2.77
C THR A 232 9.98 -13.44 4.00
N ASN A 233 10.44 -13.97 5.13
CA ASN A 233 10.68 -13.14 6.32
C ASN A 233 11.59 -11.93 6.03
N ALA A 234 12.53 -12.06 5.07
CA ALA A 234 13.37 -10.95 4.64
C ALA A 234 12.64 -9.92 3.76
N SER A 235 11.67 -10.33 2.93
CA SER A 235 10.88 -9.41 2.11
C SER A 235 9.87 -8.65 2.97
N LEU A 236 9.18 -9.34 3.87
CA LEU A 236 8.22 -8.77 4.82
C LEU A 236 8.86 -7.74 5.75
N ALA A 237 10.06 -8.01 6.27
CA ALA A 237 10.83 -7.04 7.06
C ALA A 237 11.18 -5.75 6.29
N ARG A 238 11.20 -5.82 4.95
CA ARG A 238 11.43 -4.69 4.04
C ARG A 238 10.12 -4.11 3.50
N GLY A 239 8.99 -4.70 3.86
CA GLY A 239 7.66 -4.26 3.50
C GLY A 239 7.30 -4.55 2.04
N GLY A 240 7.56 -5.76 1.58
CA GLY A 240 7.30 -6.10 0.19
C GLY A 240 7.34 -7.59 -0.10
N ILE A 241 7.03 -7.88 -1.35
CA ILE A 241 6.85 -9.23 -1.90
C ILE A 241 7.70 -9.39 -3.15
N TYR A 242 7.81 -10.62 -3.64
CA TYR A 242 8.35 -10.90 -4.96
C TYR A 242 7.21 -11.20 -5.92
N HIS A 243 7.10 -10.41 -6.99
CA HIS A 243 6.22 -10.70 -8.13
C HIS A 243 7.08 -11.11 -9.32
N LYS A 244 6.87 -12.32 -9.83
CA LYS A 244 7.68 -12.90 -10.94
C LYS A 244 9.19 -12.80 -10.70
N GLY A 245 9.62 -13.04 -9.46
CA GLY A 245 11.03 -12.99 -9.03
C GLY A 245 11.62 -11.58 -8.79
N HIS A 246 10.87 -10.51 -9.03
CA HIS A 246 11.29 -9.14 -8.77
C HIS A 246 10.69 -8.61 -7.46
N PHE A 247 11.52 -7.97 -6.63
CA PHE A 247 11.06 -7.39 -5.36
C PHE A 247 10.29 -6.09 -5.60
N TYR A 248 9.08 -6.00 -5.04
CA TYR A 248 8.26 -4.79 -5.03
C TYR A 248 7.84 -4.45 -3.61
N LYS A 249 7.82 -3.15 -3.31
CA LYS A 249 7.21 -2.67 -2.07
C LYS A 249 5.70 -2.70 -2.20
N VAL A 250 5.05 -3.09 -1.11
CA VAL A 250 3.61 -2.97 -0.94
C VAL A 250 3.36 -1.85 0.06
N TYR A 251 2.40 -0.99 -0.25
CA TYR A 251 2.04 0.14 0.59
C TYR A 251 0.58 -0.02 0.98
N THR A 252 0.34 -0.12 2.27
CA THR A 252 -0.97 -0.36 2.88
C THR A 252 -1.28 0.80 3.82
N ARG A 253 -2.54 0.98 4.19
CA ARG A 253 -2.97 2.05 5.09
C ARG A 253 -3.20 1.55 6.50
#